data_AF-A0A4R7VAH7-F1
#
_entry.id   AF-A0A4R7VAH7-F1
#
_cell.length_a   1.000
_cell.length_b   1.000
_cell.length_c   1.000
_cell.angle_alpha   90.00
_cell.angle_beta   90.00
_cell.angle_gamma   90.00
#
_symmetry.space_group_name_H-M   'P 1'
#
loop_
_entity.id
_entity.type
_entity.pdbx_description
1 polymer ?
#
loop_
_entity_poly.entity_id
_entity_poly.type
_entity_poly.pdbx_seq_one_letter_code
_entity_poly.pdbx_strand_id
1 'polypeptide(L)' 'MLVLSRVVGELISIGDDISLRVLSVNGSSVRFGVEAPQKVNVHRSEVYDRIKRKQATEKLR' A
#
# COMPACT_ATOMS: atom_id res chain seq x y z
N MET A 1 9.57 11.53 3.81
CA MET A 1 8.11 11.34 3.96
C MET A 1 7.43 12.48 3.25
N LEU A 2 6.58 12.21 2.25
CA LEU A 2 5.77 13.22 1.57
C LEU A 2 4.35 13.15 2.14
N VAL A 3 3.76 14.29 2.52
CA VAL A 3 2.43 14.35 3.14
C VAL A 3 1.46 15.02 2.17
N LEU A 4 0.38 14.32 1.83
CA LEU A 4 -0.65 14.78 0.91
C LEU A 4 -2.01 14.61 1.58
N SER A 5 -2.79 15.67 1.67
CA SER A 5 -4.18 15.62 2.13
C SER A 5 -5.10 15.49 0.92
N ARG A 6 -5.96 14.47 0.93
CA ARG A 6 -6.96 14.18 -0.12
C ARG A 6 -8.32 13.98 0.52
N VAL A 7 -9.38 14.33 -0.21
CA VAL A 7 -10.76 14.01 0.18
C VAL A 7 -11.21 12.65 -0.39
N VAL A 8 -12.33 12.13 0.12
CA VAL A 8 -12.93 10.90 -0.41
C VAL A 8 -13.24 11.07 -1.90
N GLY A 9 -12.84 10.09 -2.70
CA GLY A 9 -13.03 10.07 -4.15
C GLY A 9 -11.80 10.52 -4.94
N GLU A 10 -10.84 11.21 -4.31
CA GLU A 10 -9.61 11.65 -4.97
C GLU A 10 -8.57 10.53 -5.09
N LEU A 11 -7.63 10.75 -6.00
CA LEU A 11 -6.59 9.81 -6.38
C LEU A 11 -5.20 10.43 -6.21
N ILE A 12 -4.25 9.60 -5.79
CA ILE A 12 -2.83 9.91 -5.66
C ILE A 12 -2.09 8.98 -6.61
N SER A 13 -1.45 9.53 -7.62
CA SER A 13 -0.60 8.76 -8.54
C SER A 13 0.83 8.73 -8.03
N ILE A 14 1.45 7.55 -8.04
CA ILE A 14 2.85 7.32 -7.67
C ILE A 14 3.56 6.74 -8.89
N GLY A 15 4.38 7.57 -9.54
CA GLY A 15 4.95 7.24 -10.85
C GLY A 15 3.86 7.06 -11.92
N ASP A 16 4.14 6.21 -12.91
CA ASP A 16 3.24 5.98 -14.05
C ASP A 16 2.32 4.75 -13.86
N ASP A 17 2.65 3.88 -12.91
CA ASP A 17 2.07 2.54 -12.77
C ASP A 17 1.17 2.38 -11.53
N ILE A 18 1.34 3.21 -10.49
CA ILE A 18 0.67 3.00 -9.20
C ILE A 18 -0.31 4.14 -8.95
N SER A 19 -1.54 3.79 -8.60
CA SER A 19 -2.61 4.73 -8.24
C SER A 19 -3.23 4.35 -6.90
N LEU A 20 -3.41 5.32 -6.02
CA LEU A 20 -4.04 5.17 -4.71
C LEU A 20 -5.32 6.02 -4.67
N ARG A 21 -6.46 5.41 -4.43
CA ARG A 21 -7.74 6.11 -4.34
C ARG A 21 -8.29 6.05 -2.93
N VAL A 22 -8.78 7.18 -2.41
CA VAL A 22 -9.51 7.20 -1.14
C VAL A 22 -10.96 6.83 -1.43
N LEU A 23 -11.37 5.62 -1.02
CA LEU A 23 -12.72 5.10 -1.29
C LEU A 23 -13.74 5.60 -0.28
N SER A 24 -13.38 5.63 1.01
CA SER A 24 -14.27 6.11 2.08
C SER A 24 -13.48 6.38 3.35
N VAL A 25 -13.95 7.32 4.16
CA VAL A 25 -13.43 7.59 5.51
C VAL A 25 -14.58 7.35 6.49
N ASN A 26 -14.39 6.39 7.41
CA ASN A 26 -15.32 6.04 8.47
C ASN A 26 -14.64 6.31 9.81
N GLY A 27 -14.76 7.55 10.31
CA GLY A 27 -14.11 7.99 11.55
C GLY A 27 -12.58 7.85 11.46
N SER A 28 -12.03 6.87 12.18
CA SER A 28 -10.60 6.54 12.16
C SER A 28 -10.18 5.56 11.06
N SER A 29 -11.14 4.88 10.42
CA SER A 29 -10.86 3.87 9.40
C SER A 29 -10.96 4.48 8.01
N VAL A 30 -9.87 4.41 7.25
CA VAL A 30 -9.83 4.87 5.85
C VAL A 30 -9.73 3.67 4.93
N ARG A 31 -10.61 3.62 3.93
CA ARG A 31 -10.56 2.62 2.87
C ARG A 31 -9.77 3.18 1.70
N PHE A 32 -8.65 2.55 1.40
CA PHE A 32 -7.85 2.86 0.22
C PHE A 32 -8.08 1.79 -0.85
N GLY A 33 -8.30 2.22 -2.09
CA GLY A 33 -8.11 1.40 -3.27
C GLY A 33 -6.67 1.56 -3.74
N VAL A 34 -5.98 0.46 -3.99
CA VAL A 34 -4.62 0.46 -4.54
C VAL A 34 -4.67 -0.24 -5.87
N GLU A 35 -4.29 0.47 -6.92
CA GLU A 35 -4.15 -0.04 -8.27
C GLU A 35 -2.66 -0.03 -8.60
N ALA A 36 -2.08 -1.21 -8.82
CA ALA A 36 -0.68 -1.38 -9.17
C ALA A 36 -0.53 -2.57 -10.10
N PRO A 37 0.46 -2.57 -11.01
CA PRO A 37 0.72 -3.70 -11.89
C PRO A 37 1.20 -4.93 -11.12
N GLN A 38 1.03 -6.12 -11.69
CA GLN A 38 1.42 -7.40 -11.07
C GLN A 38 2.89 -7.50 -10.64
N LYS A 39 3.78 -6.71 -11.27
CA LYS A 39 5.20 -6.63 -10.88
C LYS A 39 5.40 -6.04 -9.47
N VAL A 40 4.43 -5.28 -8.98
CA VAL A 40 4.46 -4.60 -7.67
C VAL A 40 3.53 -5.32 -6.70
N ASN A 41 4.12 -6.01 -5.73
CA ASN A 41 3.35 -6.66 -4.68
C ASN A 41 2.83 -5.62 -3.67
N VAL A 42 1.51 -5.54 -3.53
CA VAL A 42 0.84 -4.69 -2.53
C VAL A 42 0.49 -5.54 -1.32
N HIS A 43 1.08 -5.22 -0.18
CA HIS A 43 0.82 -5.89 1.08
C HIS A 43 0.52 -4.87 2.18
N ARG A 44 -0.26 -5.28 3.18
CA ARG A 44 -0.35 -4.52 4.42
C ARG A 44 1.00 -4.57 5.14
N SER A 45 1.38 -3.49 5.80
CA SER A 45 2.69 -3.38 6.47
C SER A 45 2.95 -4.54 7.43
N GLU A 46 1.95 -4.97 8.22
CA GLU A 46 2.14 -6.11 9.13
C GLU A 46 2.42 -7.45 8.43
N VAL A 47 1.85 -7.63 7.23
CA VAL A 47 2.05 -8.85 6.43
C VAL A 47 3.42 -8.81 5.76
N TYR A 48 3.80 -7.65 5.22
CA TYR A 48 5.12 -7.47 4.60
C TYR A 48 6.27 -7.75 5.56
N ASP A 49 6.15 -7.28 6.81
CA ASP A 49 7.19 -7.49 7.82
C ASP A 49 7.38 -8.98 8.16
N ARG A 50 6.26 -9.73 8.26
CA ARG A 50 6.30 -11.19 8.45
C ARG A 50 6.93 -11.93 7.27
N ILE A 51 6.59 -11.55 6.03
CA ILE A 51 7.15 -12.15 4.82
C ILE A 51 8.66 -11.89 4.75
N LYS A 52 9.08 -10.65 4.98
CA LYS A 52 10.50 -10.26 4.94
C LYS A 52 11.33 -11.02 5.98
N ARG A 53 10.81 -11.19 7.21
CA ARG A 53 11.48 -12.00 8.24
C ARG A 53 11.62 -13.48 7.82
N LYS A 54 10.56 -14.08 7.26
CA LYS A 54 10.61 -15.47 6.78
C LYS A 54 11.63 -15.67 5.65
N GLN A 55 11.62 -14.79 4.65
CA GLN A 55 12.57 -14.85 3.53
C GLN A 55 14.03 -14.66 3.97
N ALA A 56 14.27 -13.83 4.99
CA ALA A 56 15.60 -13.67 5.57
C ALA A 56 16.09 -14.94 6.29
N THR A 57 15.18 -15.70 6.92
CA THR A 57 15.51 -16.97 7.60
C THR A 57 15.73 -18.11 6.61
N GLU A 58 15.00 -18.17 5.50
CA GLU A 58 15.16 -19.22 4.49
C GLU A 58 16.44 -19.09 3.66
N LYS A 59 16.96 -17.87 3.47
CA LYS A 59 18.26 -17.65 2.79
C LYS A 59 19.49 -18.02 3.61
N LEU A 60 19.33 -18.31 4.90
CA LEU A 60 20.43 -18.64 5.83
C LEU A 60 20.54 -20.15 6.12
N ARG A 61 19.75 -20.98 5.44
CA ARG A 61 19.83 -22.45 5.46
C ARG A 61 20.33 -22.96 4.12
#